data_AF-A0A7C6TQY3-F1
#
_entry.id   AF-A0A7C6TQY3-F1
#
_cell.length_a   1.000
_cell.length_b   1.000
_cell.length_c   1.000
_cell.angle_alpha   90.00
_cell.angle_beta   90.00
_cell.angle_gamma   90.00
#
_symmetry.space_group_name_H-M   'P 1'
#
loop_
_entity.id
_entity.type
_entity.pdbx_description
1 polymer ?
#
loop_
_entity_poly.entity_id
_entity_poly.type
_entity_poly.pdbx_seq_one_letter_code
_entity_poly.pdbx_strand_id
1 'polypeptide(L)'
;SLFYIYPLGHVNDATLRDSQITYGFIPQPKPDENEDKYHASVTNAVTLFGIPLVVESMERASALAECLSSEGYRLVSPAVFEIVYKVKYNYSEGSEQSEIFDMMRQNVVFDFGKLFMDSFAGFTNGVISETLWSGKNKYASVVASKRESWENTLQKIIENLTAAKN
;
A
#
# COMPACT_ATOMS: atom_id res chain seq x y z
N SER A 1 -16.33 18.66 -5.18
CA SER A 1 -16.62 17.56 -4.24
C SER A 1 -16.02 17.94 -2.90
N LEU A 2 -16.74 17.70 -1.78
CA LEU A 2 -16.20 17.92 -0.43
C LEU A 2 -15.15 16.86 -0.05
N PHE A 3 -15.23 15.68 -0.68
CA PHE A 3 -14.27 14.58 -0.51
C PHE A 3 -13.38 14.44 -1.74
N TYR A 4 -12.09 14.25 -1.50
CA TYR A 4 -11.08 14.06 -2.54
C TYR A 4 -10.27 12.79 -2.23
N ILE A 5 -10.43 11.77 -3.08
CA ILE A 5 -9.78 10.46 -2.90
C ILE A 5 -8.47 10.46 -3.68
N TYR A 6 -7.35 10.45 -2.96
CA TYR A 6 -6.02 10.47 -3.56
C TYR A 6 -4.98 9.84 -2.63
N PRO A 7 -3.85 9.30 -3.15
CA PRO A 7 -2.71 8.94 -2.32
C PRO A 7 -2.30 10.04 -1.34
N LEU A 8 -2.05 9.65 -0.09
CA LEU A 8 -1.71 10.56 1.00
C LEU A 8 -0.56 11.52 0.65
N GLY A 9 0.44 11.05 -0.10
CA GLY A 9 1.61 11.87 -0.48
C GLY A 9 1.29 13.11 -1.31
N HIS A 10 0.09 13.22 -1.87
CA HIS A 10 -0.35 14.37 -2.67
C HIS A 10 -0.48 15.66 -1.89
N VAL A 11 -0.57 15.61 -0.56
CA VAL A 11 -0.47 16.82 0.28
C VAL A 11 0.87 17.56 0.14
N ASN A 12 1.90 16.93 -0.45
CA ASN A 12 3.16 17.58 -0.77
C ASN A 12 3.10 18.43 -2.05
N ASP A 13 2.07 18.27 -2.88
CA ASP A 13 1.94 19.02 -4.12
C ASP A 13 1.80 20.51 -3.82
N ALA A 14 2.50 21.34 -4.61
CA ALA A 14 2.56 22.78 -4.38
C ALA A 14 1.17 23.43 -4.34
N THR A 15 0.23 22.91 -5.12
CA THR A 15 -1.15 23.39 -5.14
C THR A 15 -1.87 23.24 -3.81
N LEU A 16 -1.67 22.14 -3.07
CA LEU A 16 -2.29 21.94 -1.76
C LEU A 16 -1.47 22.59 -0.64
N ARG A 17 -0.14 22.41 -0.68
CA ARG A 17 0.79 22.96 0.31
C ARG A 17 0.75 24.48 0.37
N ASP A 18 0.65 25.14 -0.78
CA ASP A 18 0.66 26.59 -0.89
C ASP A 18 -0.78 27.15 -0.92
N SER A 19 -1.80 26.29 -0.77
CA SER A 19 -3.20 26.70 -0.69
C SER A 19 -3.55 27.33 0.66
N GLN A 20 -4.64 28.09 0.69
CA GLN A 20 -5.26 28.60 1.91
C GLN A 20 -6.40 27.69 2.41
N ILE A 21 -6.53 26.47 1.86
CA ILE A 21 -7.63 25.57 2.19
C ILE A 21 -7.24 24.77 3.43
N THR A 22 -8.10 24.77 4.44
CA THR A 22 -7.99 23.84 5.58
C THR A 22 -8.56 22.49 5.18
N TYR A 23 -7.76 21.43 5.35
CA TYR A 23 -8.17 20.06 5.07
C TYR A 23 -7.68 19.11 6.16
N GLY A 24 -8.33 17.95 6.22
CA GLY A 24 -7.97 16.83 7.08
C GLY A 24 -8.00 15.53 6.30
N PHE A 25 -7.50 14.48 6.93
CA PHE A 25 -7.55 13.13 6.42
C PHE A 25 -8.77 12.40 7.00
N ILE A 26 -9.38 11.56 6.18
CA ILE A 26 -10.35 10.59 6.64
C ILE A 26 -10.02 9.24 5.98
N PRO A 27 -10.26 8.12 6.67
CA PRO A 27 -10.11 6.82 6.05
C PRO A 27 -11.13 6.65 4.91
N GLN A 28 -10.83 5.74 3.98
CA GLN A 28 -11.86 5.27 3.06
C GLN A 28 -12.99 4.60 3.85
N PRO A 29 -14.25 4.69 3.37
CA PRO A 29 -15.35 3.96 3.99
C PRO A 29 -15.04 2.47 4.12
N LYS A 30 -15.47 1.87 5.23
CA LYS A 30 -15.36 0.43 5.42
C LYS A 30 -16.20 -0.31 4.37
N PRO A 31 -15.75 -1.46 3.88
CA PRO A 31 -16.56 -2.32 3.01
C PRO A 31 -17.84 -2.82 3.70
N ASP A 32 -17.78 -3.05 5.01
CA ASP A 32 -18.87 -3.59 5.83
C ASP A 32 -18.96 -2.82 7.16
N GLU A 33 -20.18 -2.60 7.65
CA GLU A 33 -20.43 -1.91 8.91
C GLU A 33 -19.90 -2.69 10.12
N ASN A 34 -19.85 -4.03 10.02
CA ASN A 34 -19.41 -4.95 11.06
C ASN A 34 -17.88 -5.05 11.22
N GLU A 35 -17.10 -4.45 10.33
CA GLU A 35 -15.63 -4.41 10.48
C GLU A 35 -15.23 -3.32 11.50
N ASP A 36 -14.52 -3.66 12.57
CA ASP A 36 -14.15 -2.66 13.59
C ASP A 36 -12.99 -1.74 13.16
N LYS A 37 -12.24 -2.13 12.12
CA LYS A 37 -10.96 -1.50 11.75
C LYS A 37 -11.00 -0.92 10.34
N TYR A 38 -10.25 0.16 10.15
CA TYR A 38 -9.99 0.73 8.83
C TYR A 38 -8.72 0.12 8.24
N HIS A 39 -8.80 -0.39 7.01
CA HIS A 39 -7.66 -0.97 6.32
C HIS A 39 -7.10 -0.01 5.26
N ALA A 40 -5.80 0.26 5.33
CA ALA A 40 -5.08 1.05 4.34
C ALA A 40 -4.21 0.13 3.47
N SER A 41 -4.61 -0.09 2.22
CA SER A 41 -3.80 -0.86 1.27
C SER A 41 -2.56 -0.05 0.87
N VAL A 42 -1.37 -0.64 1.00
CA VAL A 42 -0.18 -0.08 0.37
C VAL A 42 -0.33 -0.22 -1.14
N THR A 43 -0.18 0.89 -1.85
CA THR A 43 -0.28 0.94 -3.32
C THR A 43 1.11 0.89 -3.95
N ASN A 44 1.32 1.54 -5.10
CA ASN A 44 2.56 1.43 -5.88
C ASN A 44 3.78 2.10 -5.23
N ALA A 45 3.60 2.85 -4.15
CA ALA A 45 4.67 3.52 -3.42
C ALA A 45 5.20 2.63 -2.28
N VAL A 46 5.98 1.62 -2.64
CA VAL A 46 6.71 0.75 -1.72
C VAL A 46 8.20 0.79 -2.00
N THR A 47 9.01 0.74 -0.95
CA THR A 47 10.44 0.47 -1.07
C THR A 47 10.64 -1.04 -0.99
N LEU A 48 11.09 -1.66 -2.09
CA LEU A 48 11.54 -3.05 -2.11
C LEU A 48 13.04 -3.10 -2.39
N PHE A 49 13.74 -3.94 -1.62
CA PHE A 49 15.13 -4.29 -1.89
C PHE A 49 15.19 -5.69 -2.51
N GLY A 50 15.87 -5.81 -3.65
CA GLY A 50 16.19 -7.09 -4.28
C GLY A 50 17.70 -7.29 -4.28
N ILE A 51 18.16 -8.46 -3.87
CA ILE A 51 19.58 -8.83 -3.95
C ILE A 51 19.76 -9.80 -5.13
N PRO A 52 20.58 -9.46 -6.15
CA PRO A 52 20.84 -10.37 -7.26
C PRO A 52 21.54 -11.65 -6.78
N LEU A 53 21.17 -12.80 -7.35
CA LEU A 53 21.80 -14.08 -7.03
C LEU A 53 23.30 -14.14 -7.38
N VAL A 54 23.75 -13.27 -8.30
CA VAL A 54 25.14 -13.19 -8.76
C VAL A 54 26.00 -12.24 -7.92
N VAL A 55 25.49 -11.76 -6.77
CA VAL A 55 26.26 -10.86 -5.90
C VAL A 55 27.50 -11.57 -5.35
N GLU A 56 28.61 -10.83 -5.26
CA GLU A 56 29.89 -11.36 -4.76
C GLU A 56 29.78 -11.88 -3.31
N SER A 57 29.01 -11.18 -2.47
CA SER A 57 28.78 -11.56 -1.08
C SER A 57 27.33 -11.28 -0.70
N MET A 58 26.55 -12.36 -0.58
CA MET A 58 25.16 -12.31 -0.13
C MET A 58 25.06 -11.74 1.29
N GLU A 59 25.98 -12.12 2.17
CA GLU A 59 26.04 -11.67 3.56
C GLU A 59 26.23 -10.15 3.68
N ARG A 60 27.17 -9.58 2.91
CA ARG A 60 27.37 -8.12 2.93
C ARG A 60 26.17 -7.37 2.37
N ALA A 61 25.57 -7.88 1.29
CA ALA A 61 24.41 -7.26 0.67
C ALA A 61 23.18 -7.30 1.60
N SER A 62 22.94 -8.43 2.26
CA SER A 62 21.83 -8.56 3.21
C SER A 62 22.04 -7.72 4.46
N ALA A 63 23.27 -7.66 4.99
CA ALA A 63 23.61 -6.80 6.12
C ALA A 63 23.39 -5.30 5.80
N LEU A 64 23.73 -4.87 4.58
CA LEU A 64 23.45 -3.51 4.14
C LEU A 64 21.94 -3.24 4.04
N ALA A 65 21.18 -4.15 3.44
CA ALA A 65 19.72 -4.01 3.31
C ALA A 65 19.03 -3.94 4.69
N GLU A 66 19.48 -4.75 5.65
CA GLU A 66 19.02 -4.70 7.03
C GLU A 66 19.37 -3.36 7.69
N CYS A 67 20.61 -2.90 7.55
CA CYS A 67 21.05 -1.61 8.09
C CYS A 67 20.22 -0.44 7.55
N LEU A 68 20.03 -0.38 6.23
CA LEU A 68 19.21 0.65 5.57
C LEU A 68 17.76 0.61 6.05
N SER A 69 17.19 -0.59 6.20
CA SER A 69 15.81 -0.77 6.68
C SER A 69 15.69 -0.34 8.16
N SER A 70 16.67 -0.70 8.98
CA SER A 70 16.74 -0.36 10.40
C SER A 70 16.85 1.16 10.62
N GLU A 71 17.72 1.83 9.87
CA GLU A 71 17.86 3.29 9.90
C GLU A 71 16.62 3.98 9.32
N GLY A 72 16.05 3.46 8.22
CA GLY A 72 14.80 3.98 7.67
C GLY A 72 13.62 3.87 8.65
N TYR A 73 13.55 2.80 9.43
CA TYR A 73 12.55 2.64 10.48
C TYR A 73 12.76 3.63 11.64
N ARG A 74 14.00 3.84 12.07
CA ARG A 74 14.32 4.71 13.23
C ARG A 74 14.33 6.20 12.91
N LEU A 75 14.76 6.59 11.71
CA LEU A 75 14.98 7.99 11.35
C LEU A 75 13.91 8.51 10.40
N VAL A 76 13.69 7.80 9.29
CA VAL A 76 12.82 8.28 8.20
C VAL A 76 11.35 8.14 8.57
N SER A 77 10.94 6.99 9.10
CA SER A 77 9.53 6.72 9.41
C SER A 77 8.95 7.72 10.43
N PRO A 78 9.62 8.03 11.56
CA PRO A 78 9.11 9.03 12.50
C PRO A 78 9.06 10.43 11.90
N ALA A 79 10.09 10.83 11.14
CA ALA A 79 10.10 12.13 10.48
C ALA A 79 8.94 12.28 9.49
N VAL A 80 8.63 11.24 8.72
CA VAL A 80 7.55 11.28 7.73
C VAL A 80 6.18 11.18 8.40
N PHE A 81 5.96 10.21 9.29
CA PHE A 81 4.63 9.94 9.84
C PHE A 81 4.27 10.88 11.00
N GLU A 82 5.17 11.11 11.94
CA GLU A 82 4.89 11.91 13.14
C GLU A 82 5.06 13.40 12.89
N ILE A 83 6.08 13.82 12.14
CA ILE A 83 6.34 15.26 11.91
C ILE A 83 5.60 15.74 10.66
N VAL A 84 5.76 15.06 9.53
CA VAL A 84 5.22 15.56 8.27
C VAL A 84 3.70 15.38 8.19
N TYR A 85 3.18 14.16 8.41
CA TYR A 85 1.74 13.92 8.24
C TYR A 85 0.87 14.34 9.43
N LYS A 86 1.27 14.04 10.67
CA LYS A 86 0.47 14.40 11.85
C LYS A 86 0.55 15.87 12.26
N VAL A 87 1.67 16.55 11.96
CA VAL A 87 1.89 17.95 12.37
C VAL A 87 1.85 18.89 11.17
N LYS A 88 2.75 18.72 10.19
CA LYS A 88 2.91 19.73 9.13
C LYS A 88 1.71 19.82 8.18
N TYR A 89 1.14 18.69 7.77
CA TYR A 89 0.03 18.64 6.82
C TYR A 89 -1.33 18.36 7.45
N ASN A 90 -1.39 18.45 8.77
CA ASN A 90 -2.63 18.42 9.52
C ASN A 90 -3.05 19.86 9.81
N TYR A 91 -4.01 20.38 9.04
CA TYR A 91 -4.46 21.77 9.15
C TYR A 91 -5.64 21.93 10.11
N SER A 92 -6.15 20.84 10.70
CA SER A 92 -7.18 20.93 11.75
C SER A 92 -6.53 21.18 13.10
N GLU A 93 -7.10 22.08 13.90
CA GLU A 93 -6.66 22.31 15.27
C GLU A 93 -7.16 21.16 16.16
N GLY A 94 -6.32 20.15 16.42
CA GLY A 94 -6.66 19.07 17.38
C GLY A 94 -5.88 17.77 17.22
N SER A 95 -5.89 16.92 18.26
CA SER A 95 -5.31 15.57 18.22
C SER A 95 -6.10 14.60 17.35
N GLU A 96 -7.37 14.91 17.06
CA GLU A 96 -8.31 14.04 16.36
C GLU A 96 -7.79 13.56 14.99
N GLN A 97 -7.16 14.44 14.21
CA GLN A 97 -6.58 14.07 12.91
C GLN A 97 -5.34 13.20 13.03
N SER A 98 -4.53 13.40 14.08
CA SER A 98 -3.39 12.53 14.38
C SER A 98 -3.85 11.13 14.80
N GLU A 99 -4.93 11.05 15.57
CA GLU A 99 -5.56 9.78 15.96
C GLU A 99 -6.17 9.06 14.74
N ILE A 100 -6.85 9.79 13.86
CA ILE A 100 -7.36 9.26 12.59
C ILE A 100 -6.20 8.74 11.71
N PHE A 101 -5.09 9.47 11.68
CA PHE A 101 -3.89 9.04 10.97
C PHE A 101 -3.35 7.72 11.52
N ASP A 102 -3.25 7.61 12.85
CA ASP A 102 -2.82 6.39 13.52
C ASP A 102 -3.76 5.21 13.24
N MET A 103 -5.07 5.43 13.27
CA MET A 103 -6.07 4.41 12.92
C MET A 103 -5.85 3.85 11.50
N MET A 104 -5.58 4.74 10.52
CA MET A 104 -5.27 4.32 9.15
C MET A 104 -3.94 3.57 9.07
N ARG A 105 -2.92 4.03 9.80
CA ARG A 105 -1.57 3.47 9.74
C ARG A 105 -1.41 2.14 10.48
N GLN A 106 -2.23 1.90 11.50
CA GLN A 106 -2.20 0.71 12.33
C GLN A 106 -2.52 -0.58 11.54
N ASN A 107 -3.42 -0.49 10.55
CA ASN A 107 -3.84 -1.65 9.76
C ASN A 107 -3.48 -1.46 8.28
N VAL A 108 -2.20 -1.23 8.04
CA VAL A 108 -1.64 -1.23 6.69
C VAL A 108 -1.59 -2.66 6.14
N VAL A 109 -2.17 -2.87 4.95
CA VAL A 109 -2.26 -4.18 4.30
C VAL A 109 -1.44 -4.18 3.01
N PHE A 110 -0.62 -5.22 2.87
CA PHE A 110 0.06 -5.54 1.61
C PHE A 110 -0.80 -6.53 0.81
N ASP A 111 -1.24 -6.11 -0.37
CA ASP A 111 -2.05 -6.94 -1.26
C ASP A 111 -1.13 -7.75 -2.18
N PHE A 112 -1.09 -9.07 -1.98
CA PHE A 112 -0.27 -9.98 -2.79
C PHE A 112 -0.70 -10.01 -4.27
N GLY A 113 -1.98 -9.83 -4.56
CA GLY A 113 -2.49 -9.71 -5.93
C GLY A 113 -1.98 -8.45 -6.62
N LYS A 114 -1.70 -7.38 -5.87
CA LYS A 114 -1.01 -6.18 -6.39
C LYS A 114 0.50 -6.37 -6.47
N LEU A 115 1.13 -6.87 -5.41
CA LEU A 115 2.59 -7.05 -5.37
C LEU A 115 3.10 -8.01 -6.47
N PHE A 116 2.35 -9.06 -6.77
CA PHE A 116 2.67 -10.05 -7.79
C PHE A 116 1.72 -9.95 -8.99
N MET A 117 1.22 -8.76 -9.30
CA MET A 117 0.23 -8.53 -10.36
C MET A 117 0.62 -9.21 -11.69
N ASP A 118 1.89 -9.14 -12.07
CA ASP A 118 2.38 -9.74 -13.32
C ASP A 118 2.27 -11.26 -13.31
N SER A 119 2.52 -11.90 -12.15
CA SER A 119 2.31 -13.33 -11.95
C SER A 119 0.83 -13.72 -12.13
N PHE A 120 -0.10 -12.81 -11.80
CA PHE A 120 -1.54 -13.01 -11.94
C PHE A 120 -2.11 -12.53 -13.29
N ALA A 121 -1.27 -12.42 -14.32
CA ALA A 121 -1.66 -11.97 -15.67
C ALA A 121 -2.38 -10.60 -15.66
N GLY A 122 -1.89 -9.66 -14.85
CA GLY A 122 -2.43 -8.30 -14.80
C GLY A 122 -3.78 -8.20 -14.07
N PHE A 123 -4.07 -9.08 -13.10
CA PHE A 123 -5.39 -9.15 -12.44
C PHE A 123 -5.90 -7.79 -11.91
N THR A 124 -5.08 -7.06 -11.16
CA THR A 124 -5.50 -5.87 -10.43
C THR A 124 -5.66 -4.63 -11.32
N ASN A 125 -4.72 -4.37 -12.24
CA ASN A 125 -4.83 -3.26 -13.21
C ASN A 125 -5.60 -3.61 -14.50
N GLY A 126 -5.80 -4.90 -14.77
CA GLY A 126 -6.49 -5.39 -15.96
C GLY A 126 -7.95 -5.74 -15.66
N VAL A 127 -8.19 -6.87 -15.01
CA VAL A 127 -9.54 -7.43 -14.83
C VAL A 127 -10.45 -6.48 -14.04
N ILE A 128 -9.98 -5.97 -12.90
CA ILE A 128 -10.80 -5.08 -12.06
C ILE A 128 -11.09 -3.78 -12.81
N SER A 129 -10.05 -3.12 -13.31
CA SER A 129 -10.19 -1.85 -14.01
C SER A 129 -11.05 -2.00 -15.27
N GLU A 130 -10.81 -2.98 -16.13
CA GLU A 130 -11.58 -3.20 -17.35
C GLU A 130 -13.07 -3.49 -17.05
N THR A 131 -13.35 -4.27 -16.01
CA THR A 131 -14.74 -4.56 -15.64
C THR A 131 -15.46 -3.30 -15.15
N LEU A 132 -14.78 -2.45 -14.38
CA LEU A 132 -15.33 -1.18 -13.91
C LEU A 132 -15.48 -0.16 -15.05
N TRP A 133 -14.47 0.01 -15.90
CA TRP A 133 -14.47 0.97 -17.02
C TRP A 133 -15.42 0.58 -18.14
N SER A 134 -15.63 -0.72 -18.39
CA SER A 134 -16.54 -1.18 -19.44
C SER A 134 -18.02 -1.02 -19.09
N GLY A 135 -18.35 -0.69 -17.83
CA GLY A 135 -19.73 -0.57 -17.34
C GLY A 135 -20.50 -1.89 -17.35
N LYS A 136 -19.83 -3.03 -17.59
CA LYS A 136 -20.46 -4.35 -17.65
C LYS A 136 -20.24 -5.06 -16.33
N ASN A 137 -21.32 -5.50 -15.67
CA ASN A 137 -21.25 -6.27 -14.42
C ASN A 137 -20.80 -7.73 -14.67
N LYS A 138 -19.55 -7.93 -15.09
CA LYS A 138 -18.97 -9.25 -15.39
C LYS A 138 -17.92 -9.71 -14.37
N TYR A 139 -17.72 -8.95 -13.29
CA TYR A 139 -16.62 -9.15 -12.37
C TYR A 139 -16.60 -10.56 -11.80
N ALA A 140 -17.74 -10.99 -11.23
CA ALA A 140 -17.88 -12.31 -10.63
C ALA A 140 -17.58 -13.45 -11.62
N SER A 141 -18.08 -13.36 -12.86
CA SER A 141 -17.86 -14.38 -13.89
C SER A 141 -16.40 -14.43 -14.36
N VAL A 142 -15.74 -13.27 -14.52
CA VAL A 142 -14.33 -13.23 -14.91
C VAL A 142 -13.44 -13.79 -13.80
N VAL A 143 -13.69 -13.38 -12.54
CA VAL A 143 -12.98 -13.93 -11.38
C VAL A 143 -13.19 -15.44 -11.27
N ALA A 144 -14.42 -15.93 -11.40
CA ALA A 144 -14.71 -17.36 -11.36
C ALA A 144 -13.93 -18.14 -12.43
N SER A 145 -13.83 -17.60 -13.65
CA SER A 145 -13.11 -18.26 -14.75
C SER A 145 -11.58 -18.33 -14.56
N LYS A 146 -11.01 -17.45 -13.75
CA LYS A 146 -9.55 -17.35 -13.53
C LYS A 146 -9.09 -17.89 -12.17
N ARG A 147 -10.04 -18.14 -11.25
CA ARG A 147 -9.78 -18.52 -9.86
C ARG A 147 -8.79 -19.68 -9.73
N GLU A 148 -9.03 -20.77 -10.43
CA GLU A 148 -8.16 -21.97 -10.37
C GLU A 148 -6.72 -21.66 -10.81
N SER A 149 -6.55 -20.89 -11.89
CA SER A 149 -5.23 -20.46 -12.37
C SER A 149 -4.50 -19.56 -11.35
N TRP A 150 -5.23 -18.65 -10.72
CA TRP A 150 -4.68 -17.78 -9.68
C TRP A 150 -4.34 -18.54 -8.40
N GLU A 151 -5.19 -19.48 -7.96
CA GLU A 151 -4.90 -20.34 -6.80
C GLU A 151 -3.61 -21.16 -7.04
N ASN A 152 -3.44 -21.73 -8.23
CA ASN A 152 -2.21 -22.42 -8.62
C ASN A 152 -0.97 -21.48 -8.65
N THR A 153 -1.15 -20.25 -9.11
CA THR A 153 -0.07 -19.24 -9.13
C THR A 153 0.33 -18.83 -7.71
N LEU A 154 -0.66 -18.60 -6.84
CA LEU A 154 -0.44 -18.26 -5.44
C LEU A 154 0.32 -19.38 -4.73
N GLN A 155 -0.07 -20.64 -4.96
CA GLN A 155 0.61 -21.81 -4.41
C GLN A 155 2.09 -21.84 -4.80
N LYS A 156 2.43 -21.61 -6.08
CA LYS A 156 3.83 -21.54 -6.54
C LYS A 156 4.61 -20.40 -5.89
N ILE A 157 3.99 -19.23 -5.71
CA ILE A 157 4.62 -18.10 -5.03
C ILE A 157 4.95 -18.48 -3.57
N ILE A 158 4.00 -19.10 -2.86
CA ILE A 158 4.19 -19.56 -1.48
C ILE A 158 5.31 -20.59 -1.39
N GLU A 159 5.34 -21.57 -2.30
CA GLU A 159 6.38 -22.59 -2.37
C GLU A 159 7.78 -21.97 -2.57
N ASN A 160 7.91 -21.05 -3.54
CA ASN A 160 9.18 -20.38 -3.80
C ASN A 160 9.67 -19.54 -2.61
N LEU A 161 8.76 -18.80 -1.96
CA LEU A 161 9.09 -17.99 -0.78
C LEU A 161 9.47 -18.85 0.43
N THR A 162 8.90 -20.05 0.54
CA THR A 162 9.20 -20.97 1.65
C THR A 162 10.46 -21.78 1.39
N ALA A 163 10.72 -22.17 0.14
CA ALA A 163 11.92 -22.90 -0.25
C ALA A 163 13.20 -22.04 -0.06
N ALA A 164 13.12 -20.73 -0.27
CA ALA A 164 14.22 -19.80 -0.05
C ALA A 164 14.63 -19.61 1.43
N LYS A 165 13.90 -20.21 2.38
CA LYS A 165 14.29 -20.21 3.81
C LYS A 165 15.34 -21.26 4.18
N ASN A 166 15.65 -22.20 3.28
CA ASN A 166 16.64 -23.27 3.46
C ASN A 166 17.86 -23.05 2.55
#